data_AF-A0A1G2HXU0-F1
#
_entry.id   AF-A0A1G2HXU0-F1
#
_cell.length_a   1.000
_cell.length_b   1.000
_cell.length_c   1.000
_cell.angle_alpha   90.00
_cell.angle_beta   90.00
_cell.angle_gamma   90.00
#
_symmetry.space_group_name_H-M   'P 1'
#
loop_
_entity.id
_entity.type
_entity.pdbx_description
1 polymer ?
#
loop_
_entity_poly.entity_id
_entity_poly.type
_entity_poly.pdbx_seq_one_letter_code
_entity_poly.pdbx_strand_id
1 'polypeptide(L)'
;MNKKLIIFSTITLLLLPLVIFAIIIPAQPGQGAINILSLINNLLQVLWWIFLGIIVAMSIWAGILFLTARGSEDQLGKAKKFVVWIIVGIFVAILGYGAYATIVLLIS
;
A
#
# COMPACT_ATOMS: atom_id res chain seq x y z
N MET A 1 -20.91 -33.84 -28.45
CA MET A 1 -20.93 -32.55 -27.74
C MET A 1 -21.55 -31.51 -28.66
N ASN A 2 -22.72 -30.96 -28.31
CA ASN A 2 -23.43 -30.06 -29.22
C ASN A 2 -22.68 -28.72 -29.28
N LYS A 3 -22.21 -28.33 -30.48
CA LYS A 3 -21.42 -27.10 -30.66
C LYS A 3 -22.13 -25.85 -30.10
N LYS A 4 -23.46 -25.84 -30.12
CA LYS A 4 -24.29 -24.78 -29.52
C LYS A 4 -24.14 -24.68 -28.00
N LEU A 5 -23.98 -25.81 -27.29
CA LEU A 5 -23.77 -25.83 -25.84
C LEU A 5 -22.39 -25.28 -25.44
N ILE A 6 -21.37 -25.54 -26.26
CA ILE A 6 -20.02 -25.04 -26.02
C ILE A 6 -20.00 -23.51 -26.16
N ILE A 7 -20.59 -22.99 -27.24
CA ILE A 7 -20.66 -21.54 -27.51
C ILE A 7 -21.43 -20.81 -26.40
N PHE A 8 -22.55 -21.37 -25.94
CA PHE A 8 -23.33 -20.79 -24.85
C PHE A 8 -22.53 -20.69 -23.55
N SER A 9 -21.85 -21.77 -23.15
CA SER A 9 -21.01 -21.79 -21.95
C SER A 9 -19.88 -20.76 -22.00
N THR A 10 -19.20 -20.64 -23.15
CA THR A 10 -18.11 -19.66 -23.32
C THR A 10 -18.61 -18.23 -23.25
N ILE A 11 -19.77 -17.92 -23.82
CA ILE A 11 -20.37 -16.58 -23.75
C ILE A 11 -20.74 -16.23 -22.31
N THR A 12 -21.32 -17.16 -21.55
CA THR A 12 -21.62 -16.94 -20.13
C THR A 12 -20.34 -16.72 -19.32
N LEU A 13 -19.26 -17.46 -19.60
CA LEU A 13 -17.99 -17.30 -18.91
C LEU A 13 -17.32 -15.94 -19.19
N LEU A 14 -17.45 -15.44 -20.43
CA LEU A 14 -16.93 -14.13 -20.83
C LEU A 14 -17.77 -12.95 -20.29
N LEU A 15 -19.04 -13.18 -19.97
CA LEU A 15 -19.93 -12.18 -19.38
C LEU A 15 -19.87 -12.11 -17.85
N LEU A 16 -19.35 -13.14 -17.16
CA LEU A 16 -19.11 -13.12 -15.71
C LEU A 16 -18.33 -11.88 -15.20
N PRO A 17 -17.21 -11.45 -15.84
CA PRO A 17 -16.49 -10.27 -15.37
C PRO A 17 -17.34 -9.00 -15.44
N LEU A 18 -18.21 -8.85 -16.44
CA LEU A 18 -19.08 -7.67 -16.60
C LEU A 18 -20.10 -7.53 -15.46
N VAL A 19 -20.56 -8.64 -14.87
CA VAL A 19 -21.46 -8.64 -13.71
C VAL A 19 -20.72 -8.23 -12.44
N ILE A 20 -19.44 -8.61 -12.30
CA ILE A 20 -18.60 -8.26 -11.15
C ILE A 20 -18.24 -6.75 -11.15
N PHE A 21 -18.13 -6.13 -12.33
CA PHE A 21 -17.88 -4.67 -12.43
C PHE A 21 -19.10 -3.79 -12.14
N ALA A 22 -20.31 -4.36 -12.07
CA ALA A 22 -21.52 -3.63 -11.65
C ALA A 22 -21.59 -3.56 -10.11
N ILE A 23 -20.67 -2.81 -9.51
CA ILE A 23 -20.74 -2.51 -8.08
C ILE A 23 -21.85 -1.46 -7.87
N ILE A 24 -23.02 -1.91 -7.43
CA ILE A 24 -24.03 -1.00 -6.86
C ILE A 24 -23.50 -0.61 -5.48
N ILE A 25 -22.78 0.51 -5.40
CA ILE A 25 -22.53 1.14 -4.11
C ILE A 25 -23.87 1.79 -3.74
N PRO A 26 -24.62 1.26 -2.75
CA PRO A 26 -25.79 1.97 -2.27
C PRO A 26 -25.33 3.38 -1.89
N ALA A 27 -26.02 4.41 -2.39
CA ALA A 27 -25.70 5.76 -2.02
C ALA A 27 -25.90 5.91 -0.51
N GLN A 28 -24.79 5.84 0.25
CA GLN A 28 -24.85 6.07 1.68
C GLN A 28 -25.32 7.51 1.90
N PRO A 29 -26.32 7.75 2.77
CA PRO A 29 -26.73 9.10 3.12
C PRO A 29 -25.49 9.89 3.58
N GLY A 30 -25.08 10.90 2.81
CA GLY A 30 -23.84 11.66 3.06
C GLY A 30 -22.90 11.85 1.86
N GLN A 31 -23.23 11.34 0.67
CA GLN A 31 -22.39 11.49 -0.54
C GLN A 31 -22.13 12.94 -1.02
N GLY A 32 -22.74 13.96 -0.42
CA GLY A 32 -22.42 15.37 -0.64
C GLY A 32 -21.74 16.08 0.55
N ALA A 33 -21.61 15.42 1.70
CA ALA A 33 -20.91 15.96 2.85
C ALA A 33 -19.46 15.48 2.81
N ILE A 34 -18.53 16.41 2.66
CA ILE A 34 -17.11 16.12 2.84
C ILE A 34 -16.91 15.67 4.29
N ASN A 35 -16.85 14.36 4.50
CA ASN A 35 -16.42 13.79 5.76
C ASN A 35 -14.91 14.03 5.84
N ILE A 36 -14.53 15.05 6.59
CA ILE A 36 -13.13 15.47 6.80
C ILE A 36 -12.29 14.27 7.25
N LEU A 37 -12.87 13.39 8.09
CA LEU A 37 -12.25 12.12 8.48
C LEU A 37 -11.96 11.19 7.28
N SER A 38 -12.90 11.02 6.36
CA SER A 38 -12.69 10.17 5.18
C SER A 38 -11.60 10.74 4.26
N LEU A 39 -11.52 12.06 4.11
CA LEU A 39 -10.43 12.70 3.36
C LEU A 39 -9.07 12.48 4.03
N ILE A 40 -8.99 12.66 5.34
CA ILE A 40 -7.76 12.42 6.12
C ILE A 40 -7.34 10.95 5.98
N ASN A 41 -8.28 10.01 6.12
CA ASN A 41 -7.98 8.58 6.03
C ASN A 41 -7.48 8.18 4.64
N ASN A 42 -8.12 8.70 3.58
CA ASN A 42 -7.67 8.46 2.21
C ASN A 42 -6.27 9.07 1.95
N LEU A 43 -6.00 10.26 2.48
CA LEU A 43 -4.68 10.89 2.36
C LEU A 43 -3.61 10.08 3.10
N LEU A 44 -3.88 9.65 4.33
CA LEU A 44 -2.98 8.82 5.13
C LEU A 44 -2.72 7.47 4.46
N GLN A 45 -3.74 6.87 3.84
CA GLN A 45 -3.58 5.63 3.09
C GLN A 45 -2.62 5.78 1.90
N VAL A 46 -2.76 6.86 1.12
CA VAL A 46 -1.83 7.15 0.01
C VAL A 46 -0.42 7.38 0.56
N LEU A 47 -0.29 8.15 1.65
CA LEU A 47 0.99 8.42 2.29
C LEU A 47 1.67 7.14 2.78
N TRP A 48 0.90 6.18 3.29
CA TRP A 48 1.40 4.88 3.73
C TRP A 48 2.03 4.07 2.59
N TRP A 49 1.39 4.05 1.42
CA TRP A 49 1.94 3.37 0.25
C TRP A 49 3.23 4.02 -0.24
N ILE A 50 3.29 5.36 -0.25
CA ILE A 50 4.50 6.10 -0.62
C ILE A 50 5.62 5.78 0.37
N PHE A 51 5.32 5.79 1.67
CA PHE A 51 6.27 5.48 2.72
C PHE A 51 6.85 4.06 2.59
N LEU A 52 6.01 3.05 2.35
CA LEU A 52 6.46 1.68 2.08
C LEU A 52 7.35 1.62 0.84
N GLY A 53 6.99 2.32 -0.23
CA GLY A 53 7.81 2.42 -1.44
C GLY A 53 9.21 2.97 -1.16
N ILE A 54 9.30 4.01 -0.32
CA ILE A 54 10.59 4.61 0.08
C ILE A 54 11.43 3.61 0.89
N ILE A 55 10.83 2.88 1.84
CA ILE A 55 11.55 1.86 2.62
C ILE A 55 12.15 0.79 1.71
N VAL A 56 11.37 0.30 0.75
CA VAL A 56 11.85 -0.73 -0.20
C VAL A 56 13.00 -0.18 -1.05
N ALA A 57 12.86 1.03 -1.60
CA ALA A 57 13.89 1.67 -2.40
C ALA A 57 15.20 1.87 -1.60
N MET A 58 15.11 2.36 -0.36
CA MET A 58 16.27 2.52 0.52
C MET A 58 16.92 1.19 0.89
N SER A 59 16.13 0.13 1.07
CA SER A 59 16.64 -1.21 1.36
C SER A 59 17.45 -1.77 0.20
N ILE A 60 16.98 -1.58 -1.03
CA ILE A 60 17.73 -1.96 -2.25
C ILE A 60 19.03 -1.16 -2.34
N TRP A 61 18.97 0.16 -2.11
CA TRP A 61 20.15 1.01 -2.14
C TRP A 61 21.20 0.60 -1.10
N ALA A 62 20.75 0.33 0.13
CA ALA A 62 21.62 -0.15 1.21
C ALA A 62 22.27 -1.49 0.85
N GLY A 63 21.53 -2.40 0.21
CA GLY A 63 22.05 -3.66 -0.31
C GLY A 63 23.15 -3.48 -1.36
N ILE A 64 22.91 -2.63 -2.36
CA ILE A 64 23.92 -2.32 -3.40
C ILE A 64 25.17 -1.72 -2.76
N LEU A 65 25.00 -0.79 -1.82
CA LEU A 65 26.12 -0.15 -1.12
C LEU A 65 26.93 -1.17 -0.30
N PHE A 66 26.26 -2.13 0.34
CA PHE A 66 26.91 -3.23 1.05
C PHE A 66 27.72 -4.12 0.11
N LEU A 67 27.15 -4.50 -1.03
CA LEU A 67 27.80 -5.37 -2.02
C LEU A 67 28.99 -4.69 -2.71
N THR A 68 28.90 -3.38 -2.93
CA THR A 68 29.95 -2.58 -3.61
C THR A 68 31.04 -2.09 -2.66
N ALA A 69 30.88 -2.23 -1.34
CA ALA A 69 31.82 -1.69 -0.36
C ALA A 69 33.25 -2.28 -0.43
N ARG A 70 33.43 -3.47 -1.03
CA ARG A 70 34.73 -4.15 -1.30
C ARG A 70 35.78 -4.11 -0.17
N GLY A 71 35.36 -3.95 1.09
CA GLY A 71 36.26 -3.85 2.25
C GLY A 71 36.76 -2.45 2.60
N SER A 72 36.32 -1.39 1.91
CA SER A 72 36.59 -0.01 2.36
C SER A 72 35.70 0.34 3.55
N GLU A 73 36.32 0.76 4.66
CA GLU A 73 35.62 1.08 5.90
C GLU A 73 34.59 2.21 5.72
N ASP A 74 34.89 3.17 4.84
CA ASP A 74 34.03 4.30 4.52
C ASP A 74 32.70 3.90 3.87
N GLN A 75 32.73 3.04 2.86
CA GLN A 75 31.53 2.54 2.20
C GLN A 75 30.70 1.66 3.14
N LEU A 76 31.38 0.84 3.94
CA LEU A 76 30.75 -0.04 4.92
C LEU A 76 30.07 0.75 6.04
N GLY A 77 30.70 1.83 6.52
CA GLY A 77 30.13 2.74 7.52
C GLY A 77 28.88 3.44 7.00
N LYS A 78 28.87 3.87 5.74
CA LYS A 78 27.67 4.45 5.10
C LYS A 78 26.55 3.42 4.97
N ALA A 79 26.85 2.20 4.53
CA ALA A 79 25.85 1.14 4.39
C ALA A 79 25.19 0.78 5.73
N LYS A 80 25.97 0.67 6.81
CA LYS A 80 25.44 0.46 8.17
C LYS A 80 24.52 1.61 8.61
N LYS A 81 24.91 2.86 8.36
CA LYS A 81 24.05 4.01 8.67
C LYS A 81 22.72 3.97 7.91
N PHE A 82 22.74 3.59 6.63
CA PHE A 82 21.51 3.41 5.85
C PHE A 82 20.58 2.36 6.46
N VAL A 83 21.12 1.22 6.90
CA VAL A 83 20.33 0.17 7.57
C VAL A 83 19.70 0.70 8.86
N VAL A 84 20.44 1.45 9.68
CA VAL A 84 19.89 2.06 10.90
C VAL A 84 18.76 3.03 10.57
N TRP A 85 18.91 3.85 9.53
CA TRP A 85 17.85 4.76 9.09
C TRP A 85 16.58 4.05 8.62
N ILE A 86 16.72 2.90 7.93
CA ILE A 86 15.57 2.07 7.55
C ILE A 86 14.85 1.54 8.79
N ILE A 87 15.59 1.03 9.77
CA ILE A 87 15.03 0.52 11.03
C ILE A 87 14.29 1.63 11.77
N VAL A 88 14.91 2.80 11.90
CA VAL A 88 14.28 3.98 12.53
C VAL A 88 13.00 4.38 11.80
N GLY A 89 13.01 4.38 10.46
CA GLY A 89 11.80 4.65 9.66
C GLY A 89 10.66 3.69 10.01
N ILE A 90 10.94 2.39 10.09
CA ILE A 90 9.93 1.38 10.47
C ILE A 90 9.38 1.66 11.87
N PHE A 91 10.23 1.98 12.84
CA PHE A 91 9.78 2.32 14.19
C PHE A 91 8.87 3.55 14.21
N VAL A 92 9.23 4.60 13.47
CA VAL A 92 8.40 5.81 13.34
C VAL A 92 7.03 5.48 12.73
N ALA A 93 6.99 4.59 11.74
CA ALA A 93 5.75 4.17 11.10
C ALA A 93 4.80 3.45 12.07
N ILE A 94 5.34 2.56 12.89
CA ILE A 94 4.58 1.82 13.92
C ILE A 94 3.99 2.80 14.94
N LEU A 95 4.80 3.75 15.42
CA LEU A 95 4.34 4.77 16.37
C LEU A 95 3.27 5.68 15.76
N GLY A 96 3.46 6.08 14.50
CA GLY A 96 2.49 6.90 13.76
C GLY A 96 1.15 6.19 13.60
N TYR A 97 1.16 4.90 13.26
CA TYR A 97 -0.07 4.10 13.17
C TYR A 97 -0.77 3.99 14.52
N GLY A 98 -0.02 3.77 15.62
CA GLY A 98 -0.57 3.75 16.98
C GLY A 98 -1.27 5.06 17.35
N ALA A 99 -0.63 6.20 17.09
CA ALA A 99 -1.21 7.51 17.35
C ALA A 99 -2.49 7.75 16.53
N TYR A 100 -2.46 7.44 15.22
CA TYR A 100 -3.64 7.52 14.36
C TYR A 100 -4.81 6.66 14.88
N ALA A 101 -4.53 5.41 15.25
CA ALA A 101 -5.55 4.50 15.76
C ALA A 101 -6.22 5.04 17.04
N THR A 102 -5.44 5.63 17.96
CA THR A 102 -6.00 6.25 19.17
C THR A 102 -6.86 7.48 18.87
N ILE A 103 -6.48 8.31 17.89
CA ILE A 103 -7.24 9.50 17.51
C ILE A 103 -8.59 9.10 16.88
N VAL A 104 -8.58 8.12 15.98
CA VAL A 104 -9.81 7.64 15.34
C VAL A 104 -10.76 7.01 16.36
N LEU A 105 -10.22 6.19 17.27
CA LEU A 105 -11.01 5.56 18.34
C LEU A 105 -11.66 6.59 19.26
N LEU A 106 -11.00 7.73 19.48
CA LEU A 106 -11.53 8.79 20.35
C LEU A 106 -12.62 9.64 19.66
N ILE A 107 -12.65 9.64 18.33
CA ILE A 107 -13.63 10.40 17.52
C ILE A 107 -14.83 9.54 17.12
N SER A 108 -14.69 8.21 17.05
CA SER A 108 -15.77 7.26 16.76
C SER A 108 -16.64 6.98 17.97
#